data_AF-A0A7Z9XGV1-F1
#
_entry.id   AF-A0A7Z9XGV1-F1
#
_cell.length_a   1.000
_cell.length_b   1.000
_cell.length_c   1.000
_cell.angle_alpha   90.00
_cell.angle_beta   90.00
_cell.angle_gamma   90.00
#
_symmetry.space_group_name_H-M   'P 1'
#
loop_
_entity.id
_entity.type
_entity.pdbx_description
1 polymer ?
#
loop_
_entity_poly.entity_id
_entity_poly.type
_entity_poly.pdbx_seq_one_letter_code
_entity_poly.pdbx_strand_id
1 'polypeptide(L)'
;NRYVTIPIVTDLGHARNVLVVRSSDVVIAISGGYGTLSEISIALKLAKPVIGLHTWPNMEGIHYVSTPAEAVDAICKTSAAVGVTRWHSDV
;
A
#
# COMPACT_ATOMS: atom_id res chain seq x y z
N ASN A 1 -15.12 -7.37 11.58
CA ASN A 1 -14.58 -6.02 11.87
C ASN A 1 -15.68 -5.00 11.56
N ARG A 2 -16.10 -4.18 12.53
CA ARG A 2 -17.22 -3.22 12.38
C ARG A 2 -16.93 -2.00 11.50
N TYR A 3 -15.67 -1.78 11.14
CA TYR A 3 -15.25 -0.63 10.32
C TYR A 3 -15.27 -0.91 8.81
N VAL A 4 -15.64 -2.12 8.39
CA VAL A 4 -15.68 -2.52 6.98
C VAL A 4 -17.11 -2.39 6.46
N THR A 5 -17.32 -1.51 5.48
CA THR A 5 -18.63 -1.31 4.82
C THR A 5 -18.90 -2.37 3.76
N ILE A 6 -17.89 -2.72 2.95
CA ILE A 6 -18.02 -3.65 1.82
C ILE A 6 -17.02 -4.79 1.99
N PRO A 7 -17.45 -5.96 2.51
CA PRO A 7 -16.60 -7.14 2.56
C PRO A 7 -16.54 -7.83 1.19
N ILE A 8 -15.34 -8.11 0.70
CA ILE A 8 -15.12 -8.91 -0.52
C ILE A 8 -14.56 -10.28 -0.11
N VAL A 9 -15.35 -11.32 -0.33
CA VAL A 9 -14.96 -12.72 -0.07
C VAL A 9 -14.28 -13.27 -1.31
N THR A 10 -13.01 -13.62 -1.23
CA THR A 10 -12.20 -14.00 -2.41
C THR A 10 -11.81 -15.48 -2.44
N ASP A 11 -11.80 -16.16 -1.30
CA ASP A 11 -11.26 -17.53 -1.13
C ASP A 11 -9.80 -17.72 -1.61
N LEU A 12 -9.02 -16.63 -1.70
CA LEU A 12 -7.66 -16.64 -2.25
C LEU A 12 -6.55 -16.86 -1.21
N GLY A 13 -6.87 -17.20 0.03
CA GLY A 13 -5.85 -17.35 1.08
C GLY A 13 -4.94 -16.12 1.17
N HIS A 14 -3.61 -16.28 1.11
CA HIS A 14 -2.65 -15.16 1.12
C HIS A 14 -2.57 -14.37 -0.20
N ALA A 15 -3.01 -14.95 -1.32
CA ALA A 15 -2.97 -14.25 -2.61
C ALA A 15 -3.89 -13.01 -2.64
N ARG A 16 -4.84 -12.90 -1.68
CA ARG A 16 -5.67 -11.70 -1.49
C ARG A 16 -4.85 -10.42 -1.32
N ASN A 17 -3.63 -10.50 -0.79
CA ASN A 17 -2.77 -9.35 -0.51
C ASN A 17 -2.43 -8.59 -1.80
N VAL A 18 -2.32 -9.31 -2.93
CA VAL A 18 -2.10 -8.69 -4.24
C VAL A 18 -3.30 -7.82 -4.63
N LEU A 19 -4.53 -8.26 -4.34
CA LEU A 19 -5.73 -7.47 -4.63
C LEU A 19 -5.73 -6.17 -3.83
N VAL A 20 -5.41 -6.24 -2.54
CA VAL A 20 -5.31 -5.07 -1.65
C VAL A 20 -4.35 -4.05 -2.25
N VAL A 21 -3.11 -4.45 -2.54
CA VAL A 21 -2.10 -3.54 -3.09
C VAL A 21 -2.46 -3.03 -4.49
N ARG A 22 -2.95 -3.90 -5.38
CA ARG A 22 -3.32 -3.50 -6.75
C ARG A 22 -4.48 -2.52 -6.80
N SER A 23 -5.40 -2.62 -5.85
CA SER A 23 -6.54 -1.70 -5.73
C SER A 23 -6.17 -0.34 -5.15
N SER A 24 -4.95 -0.17 -4.64
CA SER A 24 -4.48 1.07 -4.01
C SER A 24 -3.71 1.95 -4.98
N ASP A 25 -3.83 3.26 -4.80
CA ASP A 25 -2.94 4.24 -5.44
C ASP A 25 -1.63 4.40 -4.65
N VAL A 26 -1.72 4.38 -3.32
CA VAL A 26 -0.62 4.48 -2.36
C VAL A 26 -0.84 3.48 -1.23
N VAL A 27 0.23 2.87 -0.72
CA VAL A 27 0.19 1.93 0.41
C VAL A 27 0.82 2.56 1.65
N ILE A 28 0.11 2.55 2.78
CA ILE A 28 0.68 2.87 4.09
C ILE A 28 0.92 1.57 4.85
N ALA A 29 2.17 1.22 5.06
CA ALA A 29 2.57 0.03 5.80
C ALA A 29 2.73 0.37 7.28
N ILE A 30 1.96 -0.32 8.13
CA ILE A 30 1.94 -0.11 9.58
C ILE A 30 2.38 -1.40 10.27
N SER A 31 3.26 -1.30 11.26
CA SER A 31 3.80 -2.44 12.02
C SER A 31 4.61 -3.43 11.18
N GLY A 32 5.19 -4.46 11.80
CA GLY A 32 6.29 -5.28 11.25
C GLY A 32 5.99 -6.76 11.03
N GLY A 33 4.74 -7.17 10.74
CA GLY A 33 4.42 -8.58 10.49
C GLY A 33 4.87 -9.07 9.10
N TYR A 34 4.99 -10.40 8.92
CA TYR A 34 5.27 -10.99 7.59
C TYR A 34 4.18 -10.72 6.56
N GLY A 35 2.92 -10.58 6.99
CA GLY A 35 1.83 -10.12 6.13
C GLY A 35 2.10 -8.74 5.55
N THR A 36 2.47 -7.79 6.41
CA THR A 36 2.87 -6.43 6.02
C THR A 36 4.08 -6.45 5.07
N LEU A 37 5.10 -7.25 5.35
CA LEU A 37 6.27 -7.37 4.47
C LEU A 37 5.89 -7.86 3.07
N SER A 38 4.95 -8.81 2.98
CA SER A 38 4.46 -9.32 1.70
C SER A 38 3.77 -8.22 0.88
N GLU A 39 2.94 -7.40 1.53
CA GLU A 39 2.22 -6.28 0.89
C GLU A 39 3.19 -5.17 0.46
N ILE A 40 4.18 -4.82 1.30
CA ILE A 40 5.27 -3.90 0.94
C ILE A 40 6.00 -4.41 -0.30
N SER A 41 6.39 -5.69 -0.31
CA SER A 41 7.14 -6.28 -1.42
C SER A 41 6.35 -6.27 -2.72
N ILE A 42 5.04 -6.54 -2.65
CA ILE A 42 4.14 -6.47 -3.80
C ILE A 42 4.01 -5.02 -4.28
N ALA A 43 3.89 -4.04 -3.38
CA ALA A 43 3.76 -2.63 -3.73
C ALA A 43 5.00 -2.12 -4.47
N LEU A 44 6.19 -2.40 -3.94
CA LEU A 44 7.46 -2.04 -4.59
C LEU A 44 7.61 -2.69 -5.97
N LYS A 45 7.23 -3.96 -6.13
CA LYS A 45 7.23 -4.65 -7.44
C LYS A 45 6.29 -4.00 -8.45
N LEU A 46 5.20 -3.42 -7.99
CA LEU A 46 4.19 -2.76 -8.82
C LEU A 46 4.46 -1.26 -9.01
N ALA A 47 5.63 -0.78 -8.56
CA ALA A 47 5.97 0.63 -8.53
C ALA A 47 4.90 1.51 -7.85
N LYS A 48 4.21 0.95 -6.86
CA LYS A 48 3.26 1.68 -6.02
C LYS A 48 4.02 2.36 -4.89
N PRO A 49 3.72 3.62 -4.58
CA PRO A 49 4.41 4.29 -3.50
C PRO A 49 4.05 3.70 -2.15
N VAL A 50 5.07 3.57 -1.30
CA VAL A 50 4.94 2.99 0.03
C VAL A 50 5.37 4.02 1.07
N ILE A 51 4.48 4.28 2.01
CA ILE A 51 4.73 5.09 3.20
C ILE A 51 4.86 4.15 4.38
N GLY A 52 5.98 4.20 5.11
CA GLY A 52 6.24 3.34 6.25
C GLY A 52 5.99 4.05 7.57
N LEU A 53 5.05 3.57 8.39
CA LEU A 53 4.78 4.07 9.74
C LEU A 53 5.04 2.96 10.77
N HIS A 54 6.13 3.09 11.53
CA HIS A 54 6.56 2.09 12.53
C HIS A 54 6.56 0.64 11.96
N THR A 55 7.06 0.47 10.73
CA THR A 55 7.07 -0.81 10.00
C THR A 55 8.49 -1.35 9.79
N TRP A 56 8.67 -2.31 8.89
CA TRP A 56 9.96 -2.89 8.51
C TRP A 56 10.99 -1.80 8.14
N PRO A 57 12.13 -1.71 8.85
CA PRO A 57 13.11 -0.65 8.64
C PRO A 57 14.06 -0.96 7.48
N ASN A 58 14.74 0.08 6.98
CA ASN A 58 15.87 -0.02 6.07
C ASN A 58 15.57 -0.71 4.73
N MET A 59 14.36 -0.53 4.20
CA MET A 59 13.98 -0.99 2.86
C MET A 59 14.02 0.19 1.88
N GLU A 60 14.60 -0.03 0.71
CA GLU A 60 14.62 0.95 -0.37
C GLU A 60 13.21 1.17 -0.96
N GLY A 61 12.94 2.39 -1.42
CA GLY A 61 11.65 2.74 -2.05
C GLY A 61 10.51 3.00 -1.06
N ILE A 62 10.78 3.02 0.24
CA ILE A 62 9.81 3.36 1.29
C ILE A 62 10.07 4.77 1.82
N HIS A 63 9.03 5.59 1.86
CA HIS A 63 9.05 6.89 2.53
C HIS A 63 8.64 6.72 4.00
N TYR A 64 9.62 6.75 4.90
CA TYR A 64 9.36 6.56 6.33
C TYR A 64 8.88 7.84 7.00
N VAL A 65 7.85 7.69 7.84
CA VAL A 65 7.24 8.75 8.65
C VAL A 65 7.08 8.27 10.10
N SER A 66 6.91 9.22 11.02
CA SER A 66 6.86 8.93 12.45
C SER A 66 5.47 9.11 13.07
N THR A 67 4.54 9.78 12.37
CA THR A 67 3.18 10.01 12.89
C THR A 67 2.10 9.67 11.86
N PRO A 68 0.87 9.35 12.31
CA PRO A 68 -0.27 9.17 11.40
C PRO A 68 -0.57 10.42 10.55
N ALA A 69 -0.40 11.62 11.12
CA ALA A 69 -0.61 12.87 10.39
C ALA A 69 0.38 13.02 9.23
N GLU A 70 1.67 12.78 9.49
CA GLU A 70 2.71 12.78 8.45
C GLU A 70 2.43 11.74 7.37
N ALA A 71 1.92 10.56 7.74
CA ALA A 71 1.57 9.51 6.79
C ALA A 71 0.48 9.98 5.81
N VAL A 72 -0.53 10.70 6.29
CA VAL A 72 -1.61 11.24 5.46
C VAL A 72 -1.08 12.40 4.59
N ASP A 73 -0.30 13.31 5.16
CA ASP A 73 0.28 14.44 4.42
C ASP A 73 1.22 13.99 3.30
N ALA A 74 1.92 12.87 3.51
CA ALA A 74 2.79 12.28 2.52
C ALA A 74 2.03 11.77 1.28
N ILE A 75 0.77 11.33 1.41
CA ILE A 75 -0.03 10.81 0.28
C ILE A 75 -0.09 11.84 -0.86
N CYS A 76 -0.34 13.11 -0.55
CA CYS A 76 -0.46 14.17 -1.56
C CYS A 76 0.86 14.38 -2.31
N LYS A 77 1.98 14.34 -1.58
CA LYS A 77 3.33 14.53 -2.15
C LYS A 77 3.69 13.37 -3.08
N THR A 78 3.28 12.16 -2.72
CA THR A 78 3.65 10.95 -3.44
C THR A 78 2.71 10.65 -4.62
N SER A 79 1.43 11.02 -4.51
CA SER A 79 0.44 10.88 -5.59
C SER A 79 0.68 11.84 -6.75
N ALA A 80 1.43 12.94 -6.55
CA ALA A 80 1.84 13.84 -7.62
C ALA A 80 2.99 13.29 -8.48
N ALA A 81 3.81 12.37 -7.94
CA ALA A 81 4.93 11.75 -8.64
C ALA A 81 4.50 10.51 -9.45
N VAL A 82 3.46 9.81 -8.99
CA VAL A 82 2.79 8.77 -9.75
C VAL A 82 1.69 9.46 -10.53
N GLY A 83 1.99 9.85 -11.77
CA GLY A 83 0.97 10.41 -12.66
C GLY A 83 -0.30 9.56 -12.56
N VAL A 84 -1.43 10.21 -12.25
CA VAL A 84 -2.76 9.64 -12.38
C VAL A 84 -2.95 9.32 -13.87
N THR A 85 -2.33 8.23 -14.32
CA THR A 85 -2.33 7.83 -15.72
C THR A 85 -2.43 6.33 -15.78
N ARG A 86 -3.51 5.90 -16.44
CA ARG A 86 -3.77 4.56 -16.96
C ARG A 86 -4.40 3.57 -15.99
N TRP A 87 -5.68 3.81 -15.70
CA TRP A 87 -6.65 2.74 -15.91
C TRP A 87 -6.41 2.22 -17.34
N HIS A 88 -5.79 1.03 -17.47
CA HIS A 88 -5.64 0.40 -18.77
C HIS A 88 -7.05 0.08 -19.27
N SER A 89 -7.49 0.84 -20.27
CA SER A 89 -8.64 0.57 -21.12
C SER A 89 -8.37 -0.57 -22.11
N ASP A 90 -7.52 -1.54 -21.75
CA ASP A 90 -7.20 -2.70 -22.58
C ASP A 90 -7.68 -3.97 -21.86
N VAL A 91 -9.01 -4.11 -21.84
CA VAL A 91 -9.72 -5.39 -22.01
C VAL A 91 -10.59 -5.26 -23.24
#